data_AF-A0A9R1E8A3-F1
#
_entry.id   AF-A0A9R1E8A3-F1
#
_cell.length_a   1.000
_cell.length_b   1.000
_cell.length_c   1.000
_cell.angle_alpha   90.00
_cell.angle_beta   90.00
_cell.angle_gamma   90.00
#
_symmetry.space_group_name_H-M   'P 1'
#
loop_
_entity.id
_entity.type
_entity.pdbx_description
1 polymer ?
#
loop_
_entity_poly.entity_id
_entity_poly.type
_entity_poly.pdbx_seq_one_letter_code
_entity_poly.pdbx_strand_id
1 'polypeptide(L)'
;MARSMVLLDREIDFSPDEAVSGGESIPYPWGFWEGSGPPNRKAISDQVIKYLRTFKARSIVGNPPELSFLHILVPPQSLPLPPPYMGLDSGRISSTDKNLVALYAGGYRPGSSLRGGYLIYDARKAKDSLSVIPRLPDDDDGLHGVMGHQSAVVMCDAQGEGYVLAELVMPGFSQAGVWLWRSSAKEWVLLSGSHPLPSSRFSVDLCFSYRGSFLCWVDLLKGMLLCDLNHDCNNKFSFINLPQDCPAYDVNPEYPDIVRPDEFRSMACVCAAHIKLIALDECGLELIVWTLSPDLSGWTMTCKYNVEKIWANVSYQSAGLRQLAPSLPVLSIHQDGVVYLVVNDESIVDRRLVHKGQYLLRVDMENDEVHVSPQPTRRICSQLFASEFSAHRHTASTASHPVI
;
A
#
# COMPACT_ATOMS: atom_id res chain seq x y z
N MET A 1 15.22 20.27 -5.53
CA MET A 1 15.52 18.98 -6.19
C MET A 1 14.20 18.23 -6.33
N ALA A 2 13.94 17.58 -7.47
CA ALA A 2 12.70 16.83 -7.69
C ALA A 2 12.60 15.68 -6.67
N ARG A 3 11.44 15.54 -6.04
CA ARG A 3 11.16 14.40 -5.15
C ARG A 3 11.17 13.14 -6.01
N SER A 4 11.87 12.10 -5.55
CA SER A 4 11.90 10.81 -6.24
C SER A 4 10.66 10.03 -5.85
N MET A 5 9.78 9.83 -6.84
CA MET A 5 8.67 8.90 -6.73
C MET A 5 9.19 7.49 -7.01
N VAL A 6 8.66 6.51 -6.31
CA VAL A 6 8.87 5.09 -6.58
C VAL A 6 7.55 4.38 -6.83
N LEU A 7 7.61 3.29 -7.59
CA LEU A 7 6.53 2.32 -7.72
C LEU A 7 6.90 1.07 -6.93
N LEU A 8 6.06 0.66 -5.99
CA LEU A 8 6.27 -0.51 -5.16
C LEU A 8 5.22 -1.57 -5.48
N ASP A 9 5.66 -2.82 -5.52
CA ASP A 9 4.75 -3.95 -5.44
C ASP A 9 4.12 -4.00 -4.04
N ARG A 10 2.84 -4.36 -4.01
CA ARG A 10 2.03 -4.43 -2.78
C ARG A 10 2.45 -5.61 -1.91
N GLU A 11 2.81 -6.73 -2.51
CA GLU A 11 3.28 -7.90 -1.79
C GLU A 11 4.79 -7.81 -1.57
N ILE A 12 5.23 -8.03 -0.34
CA ILE A 12 6.63 -8.00 0.04
C ILE A 12 7.04 -9.40 0.52
N ASP A 13 7.99 -10.01 -0.18
CA ASP A 13 8.59 -11.27 0.26
C ASP A 13 9.68 -11.01 1.30
N PHE A 14 9.72 -11.85 2.33
CA PHE A 14 10.77 -11.80 3.34
C PHE A 14 11.88 -12.78 2.96
N SER A 15 13.13 -12.37 3.19
CA SER A 15 14.30 -13.17 2.81
C SER A 15 15.29 -13.26 3.97
N PRO A 16 16.07 -14.36 4.08
CA PRO A 16 17.09 -14.48 5.12
C PRO A 16 18.17 -13.38 5.01
N ASP A 17 18.62 -12.84 6.14
CA ASP A 17 19.77 -11.95 6.21
C ASP A 17 21.09 -12.75 6.09
N GLU A 18 21.61 -12.88 4.87
CA GLU A 18 22.84 -13.64 4.57
C GLU A 18 24.12 -13.05 5.23
N ALA A 19 24.08 -11.79 5.69
CA ALA A 19 25.21 -11.12 6.32
C ALA A 19 25.52 -11.63 7.74
N VAL A 20 24.68 -12.51 8.30
CA VAL A 20 24.88 -13.11 9.64
C VAL A 20 25.65 -14.45 9.57
N SER A 21 26.19 -14.83 8.40
CA SER A 21 26.90 -16.10 8.16
C SER A 21 28.28 -16.27 8.86
N GLY A 22 28.66 -15.38 9.78
CA GLY A 22 29.94 -15.46 10.51
C GLY A 22 29.91 -15.03 11.98
N GLY A 23 28.74 -14.78 12.56
CA GLY A 23 28.59 -14.42 13.98
C GLY A 23 28.18 -15.61 14.83
N GLU A 24 28.57 -15.62 16.10
CA GLU A 24 28.12 -16.60 17.09
C GLU A 24 26.62 -16.91 16.94
N SER A 25 26.29 -18.19 16.92
CA SER A 25 24.92 -18.69 16.91
C SER A 25 24.14 -18.01 18.03
N ILE A 26 23.28 -17.04 17.70
CA ILE A 26 22.37 -16.45 18.66
C ILE A 26 21.43 -17.58 19.10
N PRO A 27 21.38 -17.93 20.40
CA PRO A 27 20.45 -18.94 20.88
C PRO A 27 19.03 -18.54 20.50
N TYR A 28 18.29 -19.43 19.85
CA TYR A 28 16.89 -19.19 19.53
C TYR A 28 16.10 -18.83 20.80
N PRO A 29 15.11 -17.93 20.70
CA PRO A 29 14.21 -17.64 21.82
C PRO A 29 13.35 -18.85 22.24
N TRP A 30 13.36 -19.93 21.46
CA TRP A 30 12.42 -21.04 21.54
C TRP A 30 13.06 -22.22 22.26
N GLY A 31 12.92 -22.25 23.58
CA GLY A 31 13.11 -23.49 24.33
C GLY A 31 12.06 -24.53 23.90
N PHE A 32 12.45 -25.80 23.83
CA PHE A 32 11.49 -26.89 23.83
C PHE A 32 10.54 -26.67 25.03
N TRP A 33 9.24 -26.82 24.81
CA TRP A 33 8.21 -26.66 25.84
C TRP A 33 8.29 -27.80 26.87
N GLU A 34 9.35 -27.81 27.67
CA GLU A 34 9.50 -28.66 28.83
C GLU A 34 8.80 -27.96 30.00
N GLY A 35 7.56 -28.39 30.28
CA GLY A 35 6.92 -28.15 31.57
C GLY A 35 6.17 -26.83 31.73
N SER A 36 5.13 -26.60 30.94
CA SER A 36 3.90 -25.87 31.33
C SER A 36 2.97 -25.87 30.11
N GLY A 37 1.65 -25.80 30.30
CA GLY A 37 0.66 -25.83 29.22
C GLY A 37 0.89 -24.77 28.13
N PRO A 38 0.12 -24.79 27.04
CA PRO A 38 0.31 -23.87 25.92
C PRO A 38 0.35 -22.41 26.41
N PRO A 39 1.29 -21.58 25.93
CA PRO A 39 1.41 -20.19 26.37
C PRO A 39 0.10 -19.42 26.15
N ASN A 40 -0.27 -18.56 27.11
CA ASN A 40 -1.41 -17.66 26.95
C ASN A 40 -1.19 -16.76 25.70
N ARG A 41 -2.27 -16.44 24.98
CA ARG A 41 -2.29 -15.63 23.75
C ARG A 41 -1.46 -14.34 23.84
N LYS A 42 -1.51 -13.65 24.99
CA LYS A 42 -0.69 -12.45 25.22
C LYS A 42 0.81 -12.72 25.12
N ALA A 43 1.28 -13.81 25.74
CA ALA A 43 2.68 -14.21 25.69
C ALA A 43 3.12 -14.56 24.25
N ILE A 44 2.24 -15.19 23.47
CA ILE A 44 2.49 -15.45 22.04
C ILE A 44 2.59 -14.12 21.28
N SER A 45 1.66 -13.18 21.50
CA SER A 45 1.69 -11.86 20.86
C SER A 45 2.99 -11.11 21.17
N ASP A 46 3.42 -11.08 22.44
CA ASP A 46 4.66 -10.45 22.86
C ASP A 46 5.89 -11.10 22.19
N GLN A 47 5.87 -12.42 22.05
CA GLN A 47 6.91 -13.18 21.34
C GLN A 47 6.95 -12.86 19.83
N VAL A 48 5.79 -12.73 19.16
CA VAL A 48 5.71 -12.27 17.76
C VAL A 48 6.33 -10.88 17.62
N ILE A 49 5.96 -9.93 18.48
CA ILE A 49 6.48 -8.56 18.42
C ILE A 49 7.98 -8.52 18.67
N LYS A 50 8.49 -9.34 19.60
CA LYS A 50 9.94 -9.50 19.82
C LYS A 50 10.64 -10.03 18.57
N TYR A 51 10.05 -10.99 17.87
CA TYR A 51 10.60 -11.53 16.63
C TYR A 51 10.59 -10.50 15.49
N LEU A 52 9.47 -9.80 15.26
CA LEU A 52 9.38 -8.74 14.24
C LEU A 52 10.42 -7.63 14.46
N ARG A 53 10.80 -7.33 15.71
CA ARG A 53 11.85 -6.33 16.02
C ARG A 53 13.25 -6.75 15.58
N THR A 54 13.46 -8.00 15.22
CA THR A 54 14.73 -8.50 14.67
C THR A 54 14.84 -8.26 13.17
N PHE A 55 13.74 -7.89 12.50
CA PHE A 55 13.73 -7.70 11.05
C PHE A 55 14.44 -6.42 10.67
N LYS A 56 15.02 -6.44 9.48
CA LYS A 56 15.66 -5.29 8.85
C LYS A 56 14.98 -5.01 7.51
N ALA A 57 15.13 -3.79 7.02
CA ALA A 57 14.60 -3.39 5.73
C ALA A 57 15.68 -2.84 4.80
N ARG A 58 15.74 -3.39 3.60
CA ARG A 58 16.61 -2.94 2.52
C ARG A 58 15.77 -2.53 1.32
N SER A 59 15.84 -1.26 0.95
CA SER A 59 15.21 -0.76 -0.26
C SER A 59 16.17 -0.78 -1.45
N ILE A 60 15.63 -1.05 -2.63
CA ILE A 60 16.25 -0.87 -3.94
C ILE A 60 15.33 0.10 -4.69
N VAL A 61 15.86 1.28 -4.99
CA VAL A 61 15.10 2.36 -5.62
C VAL A 61 15.31 2.31 -7.13
N GLY A 62 14.24 2.02 -7.86
CA GLY A 62 14.14 2.14 -9.31
C GLY A 62 13.53 3.48 -9.71
N ASN A 63 13.80 3.93 -10.94
CA ASN A 63 13.18 5.13 -11.49
C ASN A 63 11.91 4.74 -12.25
N PRO A 64 10.71 5.21 -11.90
CA PRO A 64 9.49 4.86 -12.60
C PRO A 64 9.61 5.09 -14.12
N PRO A 65 9.14 4.13 -14.95
CA PRO A 65 8.34 2.96 -14.61
C PRO A 65 9.13 1.70 -14.20
N GLU A 66 10.41 1.79 -13.86
CA GLU A 66 11.07 0.67 -13.18
C GLU A 66 10.51 0.51 -11.75
N LEU A 67 10.27 -0.74 -11.35
CA LEU A 67 9.81 -1.04 -10.01
C LEU A 67 10.94 -0.83 -8.99
N SER A 68 10.54 -0.32 -7.83
CA SER A 68 11.35 -0.33 -6.62
C SER A 68 10.98 -1.54 -5.76
N PHE A 69 11.93 -2.01 -4.97
CA PHE A 69 11.76 -3.17 -4.11
C PHE A 69 12.07 -2.80 -2.66
N LEU A 70 11.23 -3.25 -1.75
CA LEU A 70 11.47 -3.20 -0.32
C LEU A 70 11.65 -4.63 0.17
N HIS A 71 12.89 -5.04 0.43
CA HIS A 71 13.21 -6.34 1.00
C HIS A 71 13.17 -6.26 2.51
N ILE A 72 12.40 -7.16 3.13
CA ILE A 72 12.46 -7.36 4.58
C ILE A 72 13.37 -8.56 4.83
N LEU A 73 14.43 -8.30 5.58
CA LEU A 73 15.44 -9.29 5.92
C LEU A 73 15.11 -9.87 7.30
N VAL A 74 14.95 -11.18 7.36
CA VAL A 74 14.65 -11.92 8.60
C VAL A 74 15.90 -12.65 9.08
N PRO A 75 16.06 -12.92 10.39
CA PRO A 75 17.19 -13.69 10.89
C PRO A 75 17.34 -15.04 10.17
N PRO A 76 18.56 -15.52 9.91
CA PRO A 76 18.78 -16.79 9.21
C PRO A 76 18.11 -17.96 9.94
N GLN A 77 17.41 -18.81 9.19
CA GLN A 77 16.72 -19.99 9.71
C GLN A 77 17.73 -21.09 10.01
N SER A 78 17.77 -21.58 11.24
CA SER A 78 18.43 -22.83 11.60
C SER A 78 17.51 -23.83 12.29
N LEU A 79 16.19 -23.64 12.23
CA LEU A 79 15.08 -24.62 12.34
C LEU A 79 13.72 -23.91 12.05
N PRO A 80 12.65 -24.60 11.62
CA PRO A 80 11.36 -23.98 11.30
C PRO A 80 10.69 -23.37 12.55
N LEU A 81 10.07 -22.20 12.38
CA LEU A 81 9.29 -21.52 13.43
C LEU A 81 8.16 -22.45 13.95
N PRO A 82 7.87 -22.47 15.26
CA PRO A 82 6.82 -23.33 15.78
C PRO A 82 5.43 -22.98 15.22
N PRO A 83 4.46 -23.90 15.23
CA PRO A 83 3.16 -23.77 14.57
C PRO A 83 2.30 -22.51 14.84
N PRO A 84 2.41 -21.73 15.95
CA PRO A 84 1.68 -20.47 16.05
C PRO A 84 2.34 -19.30 15.27
N TYR A 85 3.52 -19.50 14.68
CA TYR A 85 4.31 -18.47 14.00
C TYR A 85 4.47 -18.73 12.48
N MET A 86 3.76 -19.74 11.94
CA MET A 86 3.67 -19.94 10.49
C MET A 86 3.01 -18.73 9.81
N GLY A 87 3.53 -18.31 8.65
CA GLY A 87 2.99 -17.19 7.87
C GLY A 87 3.55 -15.81 8.22
N LEU A 88 4.75 -15.72 8.80
CA LEU A 88 5.54 -14.49 8.97
C LEU A 88 6.67 -14.39 7.93
N ASP A 89 6.43 -14.90 6.73
CA ASP A 89 7.37 -15.00 5.59
C ASP A 89 7.08 -13.98 4.48
N SER A 90 6.02 -13.21 4.63
CA SER A 90 5.66 -12.12 3.72
C SER A 90 5.00 -10.98 4.47
N GLY A 91 4.82 -9.86 3.79
CA GLY A 91 4.06 -8.73 4.27
C GLY A 91 3.34 -8.05 3.12
N ARG A 92 2.37 -7.19 3.45
CA ARG A 92 1.58 -6.47 2.46
C ARG A 92 1.54 -4.99 2.79
N ILE A 93 1.92 -4.16 1.82
CA ILE A 93 1.80 -2.70 1.94
C ILE A 93 0.33 -2.33 2.09
N SER A 94 0.04 -1.53 3.11
CA SER A 94 -1.28 -0.95 3.33
C SER A 94 -1.38 0.45 2.75
N SER A 95 -0.37 1.28 3.02
CA SER A 95 -0.34 2.68 2.61
C SER A 95 1.07 3.25 2.65
N THR A 96 1.25 4.41 2.03
CA THR A 96 2.48 5.20 2.11
C THR A 96 2.15 6.67 2.29
N ASP A 97 3.01 7.41 2.98
CA ASP A 97 2.98 8.87 3.02
C ASP A 97 4.39 9.43 3.13
N LYS A 98 4.75 10.30 2.18
CA LYS A 98 6.13 10.78 2.01
C LYS A 98 7.08 9.57 2.05
N ASN A 99 8.06 9.59 2.96
CA ASN A 99 9.11 8.59 3.14
C ASN A 99 8.71 7.35 3.96
N LEU A 100 7.43 7.24 4.33
CA LEU A 100 6.92 6.17 5.18
C LEU A 100 6.18 5.14 4.36
N VAL A 101 6.51 3.87 4.60
CA VAL A 101 5.77 2.72 4.06
C VAL A 101 5.24 1.92 5.24
N ALA A 102 3.92 1.77 5.31
CA ALA A 102 3.26 0.92 6.29
C ALA A 102 2.84 -0.39 5.67
N LEU A 103 3.20 -1.50 6.32
CA LEU A 103 2.81 -2.83 5.89
C LEU A 103 2.36 -3.69 7.07
N TYR A 104 1.47 -4.62 6.79
CA TYR A 104 1.16 -5.72 7.68
C TYR A 104 2.23 -6.80 7.52
N ALA A 105 2.80 -7.26 8.64
CA ALA A 105 3.70 -8.41 8.64
C ALA A 105 2.90 -9.71 8.82
N GLY A 106 3.16 -10.67 7.94
CA GLY A 106 2.48 -11.95 7.88
C GLY A 106 0.99 -11.86 7.54
N GLY A 107 0.25 -12.87 8.01
CA GLY A 107 -1.19 -12.97 7.80
C GLY A 107 -2.04 -12.01 8.64
N TYR A 108 -1.43 -11.19 9.50
CA TYR A 108 -2.17 -10.32 10.43
C TYR A 108 -3.01 -9.27 9.69
N ARG A 109 -4.29 -9.22 10.02
CA ARG A 109 -5.22 -8.14 9.71
C ARG A 109 -6.11 -7.93 10.94
N PRO A 110 -6.63 -6.73 11.20
CA PRO A 110 -7.65 -6.54 12.25
C PRO A 110 -8.77 -7.57 12.11
N GLY A 111 -9.15 -8.23 13.21
CA GLY A 111 -10.15 -9.31 13.23
C GLY A 111 -9.68 -10.67 12.68
N SER A 112 -8.43 -10.81 12.21
CA SER A 112 -7.85 -12.10 11.80
C SER A 112 -7.25 -12.85 12.99
N SER A 113 -7.40 -14.18 13.00
CA SER A 113 -6.72 -15.05 13.97
C SER A 113 -5.23 -15.23 13.65
N LEU A 114 -4.80 -14.86 12.44
CA LEU A 114 -3.42 -14.97 12.00
C LEU A 114 -2.51 -14.00 12.75
N ARG A 115 -1.26 -14.42 12.96
CA ARG A 115 -0.28 -13.68 13.75
C ARG A 115 0.50 -12.68 12.91
N GLY A 116 1.04 -11.67 13.59
CA GLY A 116 1.82 -10.60 12.98
C GLY A 116 1.64 -9.28 13.72
N GLY A 117 1.78 -8.19 12.98
CA GLY A 117 1.65 -6.82 13.46
C GLY A 117 1.89 -5.85 12.31
N TYR A 118 2.23 -4.61 12.63
CA TYR A 118 2.58 -3.62 11.61
C TYR A 118 4.07 -3.34 11.61
N LEU A 119 4.63 -3.15 10.42
CA LEU A 119 5.96 -2.63 10.21
C LEU A 119 5.88 -1.29 9.50
N ILE A 120 6.60 -0.30 10.04
CA ILE A 120 6.80 0.99 9.38
C ILE A 120 8.25 1.08 8.95
N TYR A 121 8.45 1.14 7.64
CA TYR A 121 9.73 1.52 7.05
C TYR A 121 9.76 3.04 6.87
N ASP A 122 10.83 3.67 7.37
CA ASP A 122 11.08 5.10 7.24
C ASP A 122 12.37 5.31 6.46
N ALA A 123 12.26 5.73 5.20
CA ALA A 123 13.39 5.89 4.29
C ALA A 123 14.38 7.00 4.71
N ARG A 124 14.05 7.80 5.73
CA ARG A 124 14.93 8.84 6.29
C ARG A 124 15.87 8.30 7.36
N LYS A 125 15.48 7.20 8.01
CA LYS A 125 16.28 6.61 9.10
C LYS A 125 17.45 5.82 8.55
N ALA A 126 18.34 5.42 9.47
CA ALA A 126 19.47 4.55 9.12
C ALA A 126 19.00 3.34 8.31
N LYS A 127 19.82 2.96 7.33
CA LYS A 127 19.62 1.73 6.54
C LYS A 127 19.33 0.58 7.51
N ASP A 128 18.33 -0.24 7.19
CA ASP A 128 17.89 -1.40 7.98
C ASP A 128 16.93 -1.11 9.16
N SER A 129 16.54 0.15 9.42
CA SER A 129 15.63 0.47 10.52
C SER A 129 14.14 0.22 10.19
N LEU A 130 13.47 -0.59 11.02
CA LEU A 130 12.02 -0.82 11.02
C LEU A 130 11.40 -0.44 12.37
N SER A 131 10.25 0.23 12.34
CA SER A 131 9.44 0.42 13.56
C SER A 131 8.36 -0.66 13.61
N VAL A 132 8.29 -1.40 14.72
CA VAL A 132 7.30 -2.47 14.93
C VAL A 132 6.19 -1.94 15.82
N ILE A 133 4.95 -2.08 15.35
CA ILE A 133 3.75 -1.68 16.09
C ILE A 133 2.94 -2.95 16.40
N PRO A 134 2.51 -3.13 17.66
CA PRO A 134 1.69 -4.27 18.05
C PRO A 134 0.32 -4.26 17.39
N ARG A 135 -0.36 -5.41 17.43
CA ARG A 135 -1.76 -5.57 17.04
C ARG A 135 -2.66 -4.61 17.83
N LEU A 136 -3.87 -4.37 17.32
CA LEU A 136 -4.87 -3.58 18.02
C LEU A 136 -5.21 -4.18 19.40
N PRO A 137 -5.60 -3.35 20.38
CA PRO A 137 -6.29 -3.83 21.57
C PRO A 137 -7.59 -4.56 21.15
N ASP A 138 -7.95 -5.62 21.87
CA ASP A 138 -9.21 -6.37 21.69
C ASP A 138 -9.40 -7.10 20.34
N ASP A 139 -8.37 -7.17 19.49
CA ASP A 139 -8.37 -7.97 18.25
C ASP A 139 -8.63 -9.47 18.50
N ASP A 140 -8.37 -9.96 19.71
CA ASP A 140 -8.51 -11.37 20.08
C ASP A 140 -9.97 -11.81 20.39
N ASP A 141 -10.92 -10.86 20.46
CA ASP A 141 -12.34 -11.12 20.75
C ASP A 141 -13.21 -11.30 19.49
N GLY A 142 -12.65 -11.12 18.29
CA GLY A 142 -13.37 -11.28 17.03
C GLY A 142 -14.52 -10.29 16.81
N LEU A 143 -14.60 -9.24 17.64
CA LEU A 143 -15.64 -8.22 17.63
C LEU A 143 -15.42 -7.13 16.56
N HIS A 144 -14.26 -7.13 15.92
CA HIS A 144 -13.93 -6.22 14.83
C HIS A 144 -14.14 -6.92 13.49
N GLY A 145 -15.08 -6.39 12.70
CA GLY A 145 -15.23 -6.80 11.30
C GLY A 145 -14.03 -6.33 10.48
N VAL A 146 -13.49 -7.21 9.63
CA VAL A 146 -12.46 -6.88 8.64
C VAL A 146 -13.02 -5.85 7.67
N MET A 147 -12.44 -4.64 7.61
CA MET A 147 -12.88 -3.54 6.75
C MET A 147 -12.35 -3.63 5.31
N GLY A 148 -11.91 -4.80 4.89
CA GLY A 148 -11.14 -5.02 3.66
C GLY A 148 -9.70 -5.47 3.95
N HIS A 149 -8.88 -5.56 2.91
CA HIS A 149 -7.55 -6.15 3.05
C HIS A 149 -6.46 -5.16 3.54
N GLN A 150 -6.74 -3.85 3.57
CA GLN A 150 -5.74 -2.76 3.63
C GLN A 150 -6.27 -1.46 4.27
N SER A 151 -6.67 -1.50 5.54
CA SER A 151 -7.31 -0.37 6.22
C SER A 151 -6.36 0.52 7.05
N ALA A 152 -5.04 0.25 7.04
CA ALA A 152 -4.07 1.05 7.78
C ALA A 152 -3.46 2.20 6.96
N VAL A 153 -3.72 3.43 7.38
CA VAL A 153 -3.17 4.68 6.81
C VAL A 153 -2.00 5.15 7.65
N VAL A 154 -0.83 5.36 7.05
CA VAL A 154 0.26 6.11 7.66
C VAL A 154 0.22 7.56 7.21
N MET A 155 0.49 8.46 8.15
CA MET A 155 0.62 9.88 7.89
C MET A 155 1.84 10.39 8.64
N CYS A 156 2.77 11.02 7.93
CA CYS A 156 3.88 11.74 8.49
C CYS A 156 3.36 12.97 9.22
N ASP A 157 3.90 13.25 10.40
CA ASP A 157 3.54 14.48 11.11
C ASP A 157 3.98 15.74 10.34
N ALA A 158 3.48 16.90 10.79
CA ALA A 158 3.76 18.18 10.14
C ALA A 158 5.25 18.54 10.19
N GLN A 159 5.94 18.16 11.26
CA GLN A 159 7.36 18.44 11.50
C GLN A 159 8.29 17.48 10.78
N GLY A 160 7.79 16.33 10.30
CA GLY A 160 8.60 15.27 9.73
C GLY A 160 9.38 14.43 10.73
N GLU A 161 9.12 14.54 12.04
CA GLU A 161 9.89 13.85 13.09
C GLU A 161 9.26 12.52 13.50
N GLY A 162 7.96 12.37 13.23
CA GLY A 162 7.16 11.23 13.63
C GLY A 162 6.07 10.92 12.62
N TYR A 163 5.19 10.02 13.05
CA TYR A 163 4.06 9.56 12.25
C TYR A 163 2.87 9.17 13.12
N VAL A 164 1.72 9.13 12.46
CA VAL A 164 0.48 8.53 12.92
C VAL A 164 0.18 7.32 12.03
N LEU A 165 -0.13 6.19 12.63
CA LEU A 165 -0.75 5.06 11.94
C LEU A 165 -2.20 4.98 12.39
N ALA A 166 -3.13 4.90 11.44
CA ALA A 166 -4.55 4.84 11.69
C ALA A 166 -5.14 3.59 11.07
N GLU A 167 -5.92 2.83 11.83
CA GLU A 167 -6.57 1.59 11.38
C GLU A 167 -8.08 1.74 11.45
N LEU A 168 -8.75 1.57 10.30
CA LEU A 168 -10.21 1.60 10.23
C LEU A 168 -10.77 0.23 10.60
N VAL A 169 -11.67 0.21 11.58
CA VAL A 169 -12.36 -0.99 12.07
C VAL A 169 -13.87 -0.77 12.05
N MET A 170 -14.63 -1.86 12.12
CA MET A 170 -16.08 -1.81 12.31
C MET A 170 -16.48 -2.53 13.61
N PRO A 171 -16.48 -1.82 14.76
CA PRO A 171 -16.94 -2.41 16.01
C PRO A 171 -18.44 -2.73 15.92
N GLY A 172 -18.82 -3.97 16.24
CA GLY A 172 -20.24 -4.37 16.31
C GLY A 172 -21.02 -4.22 15.00
N PHE A 173 -20.32 -4.29 13.85
CA PHE A 173 -20.89 -4.31 12.48
C PHE A 173 -21.79 -3.13 12.09
N SER A 174 -21.76 -2.01 12.82
CA SER A 174 -22.73 -0.91 12.62
C SER A 174 -22.13 0.49 12.62
N GLN A 175 -20.91 0.69 13.13
CA GLN A 175 -20.25 2.00 13.18
C GLN A 175 -18.79 1.87 12.75
N ALA A 176 -18.27 2.92 12.10
CA ALA A 176 -16.83 3.04 11.86
C ALA A 176 -16.11 3.41 13.16
N GLY A 177 -15.02 2.71 13.47
CA GLY A 177 -14.07 3.08 14.52
C GLY A 177 -12.68 3.27 13.92
N VAL A 178 -11.89 4.18 14.46
CA VAL A 178 -10.50 4.38 14.03
C VAL A 178 -9.58 4.24 15.22
N TRP A 179 -8.65 3.30 15.15
CA TRP A 179 -7.56 3.19 16.10
C TRP A 179 -6.38 4.03 15.62
N LEU A 180 -5.82 4.85 16.51
CA LEU A 180 -4.65 5.67 16.22
C LEU A 180 -3.45 5.23 17.04
N TRP A 181 -2.32 5.06 16.37
CA TRP A 181 -1.02 4.91 16.98
C TRP A 181 -0.16 6.12 16.64
N ARG A 182 0.31 6.82 17.67
CA ARG A 182 1.30 7.90 17.50
C ARG A 182 2.69 7.38 17.85
N SER A 183 3.64 7.60 16.95
CA SER A 183 5.05 7.21 17.15
C SER A 183 5.69 7.73 18.45
N SER A 184 5.25 8.89 18.94
CA SER A 184 5.71 9.50 20.19
C SER A 184 5.12 8.82 21.44
N ALA A 185 3.82 8.54 21.44
CA ALA A 185 3.12 7.95 22.58
C ALA A 185 3.31 6.43 22.67
N LYS A 186 3.48 5.75 21.53
CA LYS A 186 3.65 4.29 21.40
C LYS A 186 2.51 3.49 22.05
N GLU A 187 1.30 4.01 21.93
CA GLU A 187 0.08 3.39 22.40
C GLU A 187 -1.04 3.56 21.37
N TRP A 188 -1.98 2.62 21.39
CA TRP A 188 -3.19 2.66 20.58
C TRP A 188 -4.28 3.45 21.33
N VAL A 189 -4.88 4.41 20.65
CA VAL A 189 -6.00 5.22 21.16
C VAL A 189 -7.18 5.08 20.20
N LEU A 190 -8.33 4.67 20.71
CA LEU A 190 -9.55 4.58 19.92
C LEU A 190 -10.16 5.98 19.75
N LEU A 191 -10.34 6.40 18.51
CA LEU A 191 -11.18 7.54 18.17
C LEU A 191 -12.63 7.08 18.10
N SER A 192 -13.39 7.46 19.12
CA SER A 192 -14.84 7.34 19.09
C SER A 192 -15.43 8.43 18.18
N GLY A 193 -16.10 8.01 17.11
CA GLY A 193 -16.93 8.89 16.29
C GLY A 193 -18.03 8.06 15.64
N SER A 194 -19.27 8.52 15.75
CA SER A 194 -20.42 7.85 15.16
C SER A 194 -20.60 8.34 13.73
N HIS A 195 -20.23 7.54 12.75
CA HIS A 195 -20.71 7.73 11.38
C HIS A 195 -21.29 6.42 10.85
N PRO A 196 -22.55 6.43 10.37
CA PRO A 196 -23.06 5.28 9.63
C PRO A 196 -22.23 5.16 8.35
N LEU A 197 -21.48 4.07 8.24
CA LEU A 197 -20.95 3.66 6.95
C LEU A 197 -22.13 3.43 5.98
N PRO A 198 -21.92 3.51 4.66
CA PRO A 198 -22.96 3.14 3.71
C PRO A 198 -23.59 1.80 4.11
N SER A 199 -24.90 1.65 3.98
CA SER A 199 -25.70 0.49 4.45
C SER A 199 -25.32 -0.87 3.81
N SER A 200 -24.29 -0.90 2.97
CA SER A 200 -23.71 -2.08 2.32
C SER A 200 -22.28 -2.33 2.81
N ARG A 201 -21.79 -3.57 2.70
CA ARG A 201 -20.44 -3.99 3.11
C ARG A 201 -19.35 -3.15 2.43
N PHE A 202 -18.88 -2.08 3.08
CA PHE A 202 -17.75 -1.25 2.64
C PHE A 202 -16.44 -2.04 2.75
N SER A 203 -15.62 -2.03 1.71
CA SER A 203 -14.33 -2.72 1.66
C SER A 203 -13.24 -1.75 1.21
N VAL A 204 -12.20 -1.60 2.03
CA VAL A 204 -11.05 -0.74 1.72
C VAL A 204 -10.13 -1.44 0.72
N ASP A 205 -10.06 -0.87 -0.48
CA ASP A 205 -9.17 -1.30 -1.55
C ASP A 205 -7.81 -0.58 -1.51
N LEU A 206 -7.81 0.68 -1.08
CA LEU A 206 -6.61 1.50 -0.85
C LEU A 206 -6.88 2.60 0.17
N CYS A 207 -5.81 3.17 0.71
CA CYS A 207 -5.91 4.29 1.64
C CYS A 207 -4.68 5.20 1.58
N PHE A 208 -4.85 6.48 1.90
CA PHE A 208 -3.81 7.51 1.85
C PHE A 208 -4.14 8.68 2.79
N SER A 209 -3.14 9.50 3.12
CA SER A 209 -3.37 10.77 3.82
C SER A 209 -3.51 11.95 2.88
N TYR A 210 -4.24 12.98 3.30
CA TYR A 210 -4.46 14.20 2.53
C TYR A 210 -4.37 15.46 3.41
N ARG A 211 -3.73 16.51 2.88
CA ARG A 211 -3.54 17.82 3.56
C ARG A 211 -2.97 17.76 4.99
N GLY A 212 -2.29 16.67 5.36
CA GLY A 212 -1.65 16.51 6.68
C GLY A 212 -2.62 16.37 7.86
N SER A 213 -3.92 16.22 7.62
CA SER A 213 -4.91 15.97 8.68
C SER A 213 -6.00 14.97 8.30
N PHE A 214 -6.25 14.78 7.00
CA PHE A 214 -7.25 13.83 6.54
C PHE A 214 -6.63 12.45 6.35
N LEU A 215 -7.33 11.46 6.86
CA LEU A 215 -7.12 10.04 6.58
C LEU A 215 -8.21 9.59 5.61
N CYS A 216 -7.82 9.00 4.49
CA CYS A 216 -8.72 8.61 3.41
C CYS A 216 -8.72 7.09 3.25
N TRP A 217 -9.89 6.47 3.36
CA TRP A 217 -10.10 5.05 3.03
C TRP A 217 -11.02 4.95 1.83
N VAL A 218 -10.59 4.23 0.80
CA VAL A 218 -11.27 4.16 -0.48
C VAL A 218 -11.78 2.75 -0.72
N ASP A 219 -13.08 2.66 -0.99
CA ASP A 219 -13.73 1.54 -1.65
C ASP A 219 -13.91 1.96 -3.11
N LEU A 220 -13.13 1.36 -4.00
CA LEU A 220 -13.08 1.75 -5.40
C LEU A 220 -14.41 1.49 -6.12
N LEU A 221 -15.36 0.78 -5.52
CA LEU A 221 -16.71 0.56 -6.06
C LEU A 221 -17.77 1.47 -5.45
N LYS A 222 -17.52 2.09 -4.29
CA LYS A 222 -18.52 2.89 -3.55
C LYS A 222 -18.13 4.34 -3.34
N GLY A 223 -16.87 4.62 -3.00
CA GLY A 223 -16.41 5.97 -2.68
C GLY A 223 -15.32 6.00 -1.62
N MET A 224 -15.20 7.13 -0.96
CA MET A 224 -14.11 7.42 -0.02
C MET A 224 -14.67 7.89 1.33
N LEU A 225 -14.26 7.21 2.40
CA LEU A 225 -14.46 7.65 3.77
C LEU A 225 -13.28 8.53 4.18
N LEU A 226 -13.58 9.72 4.69
CA LEU A 226 -12.60 10.67 5.22
C LEU A 226 -12.70 10.74 6.73
N CYS A 227 -11.57 10.87 7.40
CA CYS A 227 -11.49 11.29 8.80
C CYS A 227 -10.56 12.50 8.93
N ASP A 228 -11.07 13.66 9.34
CA ASP A 228 -10.24 14.82 9.67
C ASP A 228 -9.82 14.78 11.15
N LEU A 229 -8.51 14.68 11.37
CA LEU A 229 -7.94 14.67 12.71
C LEU A 229 -8.00 16.02 13.42
N ASN A 230 -8.28 17.12 12.71
CA ASN A 230 -8.38 18.46 13.30
C ASN A 230 -9.76 18.78 13.89
N HIS A 231 -10.81 18.04 13.51
CA HIS A 231 -12.16 18.27 14.01
C HIS A 231 -12.45 17.45 15.29
N ASP A 232 -13.37 17.94 16.12
CA ASP A 232 -13.86 17.23 17.31
C ASP A 232 -14.98 16.22 16.99
N CYS A 233 -15.13 15.24 17.89
CA CYS A 233 -15.81 13.94 17.81
C CYS A 233 -16.93 13.72 16.78
N ASN A 234 -17.90 14.63 16.64
CA ASN A 234 -19.13 14.34 15.88
C ASN A 234 -19.04 14.62 14.37
N ASN A 235 -18.12 15.46 13.91
CA ASN A 235 -18.00 15.85 12.50
C ASN A 235 -16.67 15.41 11.87
N LYS A 236 -15.96 14.46 12.50
CA LYS A 236 -14.66 13.99 11.98
C LYS A 236 -14.80 13.21 10.69
N PHE A 237 -15.92 12.53 10.47
CA PHE A 237 -16.12 11.62 9.37
C PHE A 237 -17.02 12.19 8.30
N SER A 238 -16.65 11.98 7.04
CA SER A 238 -17.50 12.26 5.88
C SER A 238 -17.31 11.18 4.82
N PHE A 239 -18.37 10.92 4.06
CA PHE A 239 -18.33 9.98 2.94
C PHE A 239 -18.54 10.71 1.62
N ILE A 240 -17.67 10.44 0.65
CA ILE A 240 -17.73 11.00 -0.70
C ILE A 240 -18.00 9.86 -1.67
N ASN A 241 -19.17 9.88 -2.32
CA ASN A 241 -19.50 8.90 -3.36
C ASN A 241 -18.56 9.05 -4.56
N LEU A 242 -18.44 7.97 -5.34
CA LEU A 242 -17.79 8.04 -6.66
C LEU A 242 -18.54 9.03 -7.59
N PRO A 243 -17.88 9.53 -8.66
CA PRO A 243 -18.54 10.30 -9.69
C PRO A 243 -19.76 9.56 -10.25
N GLN A 244 -20.85 10.29 -10.54
CA GLN A 244 -22.10 9.70 -11.05
C GLN A 244 -21.91 8.94 -12.37
N ASP A 245 -21.03 9.43 -13.24
CA ASP A 245 -20.73 8.85 -14.55
C ASP A 245 -19.51 7.89 -14.50
N CYS A 246 -19.14 7.41 -13.31
CA CYS A 246 -18.08 6.42 -13.19
C CYS A 246 -18.55 5.08 -13.80
N PRO A 247 -17.71 4.38 -14.60
CA PRO A 247 -18.07 3.10 -15.20
C PRO A 247 -18.65 2.11 -14.18
N ALA A 248 -19.72 1.42 -14.53
CA ALA A 248 -20.26 0.33 -13.73
C ALA A 248 -19.56 -0.94 -14.17
N TYR A 249 -18.84 -1.60 -13.25
CA TYR A 249 -18.35 -2.94 -13.54
C TYR A 249 -19.41 -3.95 -13.12
N ASP A 250 -19.59 -5.00 -13.91
CA ASP A 250 -20.55 -6.07 -13.62
C ASP A 250 -20.09 -6.83 -12.36
N VAL A 251 -20.52 -6.34 -11.20
CA VAL A 251 -20.31 -6.99 -9.92
C VAL A 251 -21.42 -8.01 -9.78
N ASN A 252 -21.09 -9.29 -9.99
CA ASN A 252 -22.02 -10.36 -9.69
C ASN A 252 -22.42 -10.25 -8.20
N PRO A 253 -23.70 -9.99 -7.87
CA PRO A 253 -24.13 -9.79 -6.48
C PRO A 253 -23.96 -11.04 -5.61
N GLU A 254 -23.93 -12.22 -6.24
CA GLU A 254 -23.70 -13.50 -5.55
C GLU A 254 -22.20 -13.74 -5.26
N TYR A 255 -21.31 -13.07 -5.99
CA TYR A 255 -19.86 -13.20 -5.86
C TYR A 255 -19.14 -11.84 -5.95
N PRO A 256 -19.45 -10.88 -5.05
CA PRO A 256 -18.88 -9.54 -5.10
C PRO A 256 -17.35 -9.52 -4.93
N ASP A 257 -16.79 -10.58 -4.32
CA ASP A 257 -15.34 -10.72 -4.05
C ASP A 257 -14.53 -11.16 -5.29
N ILE A 258 -15.16 -11.42 -6.44
CA ILE A 258 -14.47 -11.80 -7.69
C ILE A 258 -13.97 -10.56 -8.45
N VAL A 259 -14.67 -9.43 -8.34
CA VAL A 259 -14.25 -8.21 -9.03
C VAL A 259 -13.09 -7.59 -8.28
N ARG A 260 -11.97 -7.39 -8.98
CA ARG A 260 -10.76 -6.76 -8.46
C ARG A 260 -10.74 -5.32 -8.98
N PRO A 261 -11.39 -4.37 -8.28
CA PRO A 261 -11.56 -3.02 -8.82
C PRO A 261 -10.22 -2.34 -9.09
N ASP A 262 -9.16 -2.72 -8.38
CA ASP A 262 -7.81 -2.22 -8.62
C ASP A 262 -7.27 -2.55 -10.02
N GLU A 263 -7.80 -3.57 -10.71
CA GLU A 263 -7.44 -3.89 -12.10
C GLU A 263 -7.86 -2.81 -13.09
N PHE A 264 -8.90 -2.03 -12.77
CA PHE A 264 -9.49 -1.08 -13.70
C PHE A 264 -9.52 0.35 -13.18
N ARG A 265 -9.33 0.58 -11.88
CA ARG A 265 -9.40 1.92 -11.30
C ARG A 265 -8.46 2.11 -10.13
N SER A 266 -8.16 3.36 -9.84
CA SER A 266 -7.29 3.77 -8.75
C SER A 266 -7.58 5.19 -8.32
N MET A 267 -7.20 5.53 -7.09
CA MET A 267 -7.36 6.86 -6.52
C MET A 267 -6.09 7.25 -5.78
N ALA A 268 -5.65 8.50 -5.96
CA ALA A 268 -4.46 9.02 -5.28
C ALA A 268 -4.56 10.52 -5.04
N CYS A 269 -3.74 11.01 -4.11
CA CYS A 269 -3.44 12.43 -4.00
C CYS A 269 -2.30 12.81 -4.96
N VAL A 270 -2.65 13.50 -6.04
CA VAL A 270 -1.72 13.97 -7.08
C VAL A 270 -1.18 15.34 -6.68
N CYS A 271 0.14 15.51 -6.78
CA CYS A 271 0.88 16.74 -6.46
C CYS A 271 0.62 17.27 -5.03
N ALA A 272 0.29 16.38 -4.10
CA ALA A 272 -0.10 16.70 -2.72
C ALA A 272 -1.28 17.70 -2.58
N ALA A 273 -2.05 17.90 -3.66
CA ALA A 273 -3.03 18.99 -3.75
C ALA A 273 -4.41 18.51 -4.20
N HIS A 274 -4.46 17.55 -5.13
CA HIS A 274 -5.70 17.12 -5.77
C HIS A 274 -5.94 15.64 -5.55
N ILE A 275 -7.12 15.27 -5.07
CA ILE A 275 -7.55 13.87 -5.07
C ILE A 275 -8.09 13.59 -6.47
N LYS A 276 -7.53 12.56 -7.12
CA LYS A 276 -7.95 12.13 -8.45
C LYS A 276 -8.33 10.66 -8.44
N LEU A 277 -9.39 10.35 -9.17
CA LEU A 277 -9.82 8.99 -9.50
C LEU A 277 -9.51 8.76 -10.98
N ILE A 278 -8.90 7.63 -11.30
CA ILE A 278 -8.76 7.15 -12.67
C ILE A 278 -9.51 5.83 -12.82
N ALA A 279 -10.19 5.64 -13.93
CA ALA A 279 -10.83 4.38 -14.29
C ALA A 279 -10.66 4.08 -15.78
N LEU A 280 -10.51 2.80 -16.10
CA LEU A 280 -10.75 2.27 -17.43
C LEU A 280 -12.26 2.12 -17.64
N ASP A 281 -12.74 2.41 -18.84
CA ASP A 281 -14.11 2.09 -19.24
C ASP A 281 -14.35 0.57 -19.28
N GLU A 282 -15.60 0.16 -19.47
CA GLU A 282 -16.00 -1.25 -19.48
C GLU A 282 -15.33 -2.06 -20.60
N CYS A 283 -14.93 -1.38 -21.69
CA CYS A 283 -14.23 -1.98 -22.82
C CYS A 283 -12.70 -2.02 -22.65
N GLY A 284 -12.13 -1.30 -21.67
CA GLY A 284 -10.69 -1.14 -21.50
C GLY A 284 -10.01 -0.32 -22.61
N LEU A 285 -10.77 0.53 -23.30
CA LEU A 285 -10.33 1.35 -24.44
C LEU A 285 -10.15 2.83 -24.08
N GLU A 286 -10.72 3.28 -22.96
CA GLU A 286 -10.62 4.67 -22.53
C GLU A 286 -10.24 4.78 -21.05
N LEU A 287 -9.23 5.60 -20.77
CA LEU A 287 -8.89 6.05 -19.43
C LEU A 287 -9.66 7.34 -19.14
N ILE A 288 -10.38 7.38 -18.03
CA ILE A 288 -11.17 8.53 -17.61
C ILE A 288 -10.67 8.99 -16.25
N VAL A 289 -10.39 10.28 -16.11
CA VAL A 289 -9.88 10.88 -14.87
C VAL A 289 -10.84 11.92 -14.34
N TRP A 290 -11.22 11.76 -13.08
CA TRP A 290 -11.96 12.76 -12.32
C TRP A 290 -11.09 13.38 -11.26
N THR A 291 -11.27 14.68 -11.03
CA THR A 291 -10.64 15.42 -9.96
C THR A 291 -11.71 15.85 -8.96
N LEU A 292 -11.47 15.57 -7.67
CA LEU A 292 -12.33 16.02 -6.59
C LEU A 292 -12.07 17.50 -6.32
N SER A 293 -13.15 18.27 -6.14
CA SER A 293 -13.05 19.69 -5.84
C SER A 293 -12.30 19.94 -4.52
N PRO A 294 -11.56 21.06 -4.38
CA PRO A 294 -10.76 21.33 -3.17
C PRO A 294 -11.57 21.44 -1.86
N ASP A 295 -12.86 21.77 -1.97
CA ASP A 295 -13.84 21.84 -0.89
C ASP A 295 -14.55 20.48 -0.64
N LEU A 296 -14.15 19.44 -1.37
CA LEU A 296 -14.63 18.06 -1.24
C LEU A 296 -16.13 17.89 -1.55
N SER A 297 -16.74 18.84 -2.26
CA SER A 297 -18.18 18.87 -2.54
C SER A 297 -18.59 18.04 -3.76
N GLY A 298 -17.67 17.77 -4.71
CA GLY A 298 -18.02 16.97 -5.88
C GLY A 298 -16.86 16.69 -6.84
N TRP A 299 -17.11 15.75 -7.74
CA TRP A 299 -16.17 15.33 -8.76
C TRP A 299 -16.39 16.08 -10.07
N THR A 300 -15.31 16.35 -10.79
CA THR A 300 -15.34 16.86 -12.17
C THR A 300 -14.50 15.96 -13.07
N MET A 301 -15.05 15.53 -14.20
CA MET A 301 -14.27 14.81 -15.22
C MET A 301 -13.26 15.77 -15.84
N THR A 302 -11.98 15.45 -15.71
CA THR A 302 -10.86 16.31 -16.12
C THR A 302 -10.10 15.80 -17.33
N CYS A 303 -10.13 14.48 -17.60
CA CYS A 303 -9.44 13.90 -18.74
C CYS A 303 -10.20 12.67 -19.26
N LYS A 304 -10.14 12.47 -20.58
CA LYS A 304 -10.54 11.25 -21.26
C LYS A 304 -9.46 10.91 -22.30
N TYR A 305 -8.87 9.73 -22.19
CA TYR A 305 -7.70 9.34 -22.96
C TYR A 305 -7.90 7.99 -23.63
N ASN A 306 -7.82 7.97 -24.97
CA ASN A 306 -8.03 6.76 -25.76
C ASN A 306 -6.76 5.89 -25.77
N VAL A 307 -6.90 4.62 -25.39
CA VAL A 307 -5.83 3.62 -25.33
C VAL A 307 -5.21 3.34 -26.71
N GLU A 308 -5.93 3.54 -27.82
CA GLU A 308 -5.39 3.43 -29.18
C GLU A 308 -4.20 4.38 -29.41
N LYS A 309 -4.15 5.53 -28.72
CA LYS A 309 -3.00 6.43 -28.75
C LYS A 309 -1.75 5.77 -28.17
N ILE A 310 -1.91 4.94 -27.14
CA ILE A 310 -0.80 4.17 -26.55
C ILE A 310 -0.27 3.17 -27.58
N TRP A 311 -1.18 2.45 -28.25
CA TRP A 311 -0.81 1.47 -29.28
C TRP A 311 -0.20 2.10 -30.54
N ALA A 312 -0.62 3.32 -30.88
CA ALA A 312 -0.08 4.09 -32.00
C ALA A 312 1.29 4.72 -31.67
N ASN A 313 1.69 4.78 -30.40
CA ASN A 313 2.94 5.42 -29.99
C ASN A 313 4.17 4.63 -30.50
N VAL A 314 5.17 5.37 -30.99
CA VAL A 314 6.39 4.81 -31.59
C VAL A 314 7.16 3.92 -30.60
N SER A 315 7.24 4.29 -29.32
CA SER A 315 7.91 3.49 -28.29
C SER A 315 7.20 2.15 -28.06
N TYR A 316 5.86 2.16 -28.08
CA TYR A 316 5.05 0.96 -27.91
C TYR A 316 5.20 0.00 -29.10
N GLN A 317 5.15 0.52 -30.32
CA GLN A 317 5.36 -0.26 -31.54
C GLN A 317 6.78 -0.81 -31.64
N SER A 318 7.79 -0.01 -31.26
CA SER A 318 9.20 -0.42 -31.26
C SER A 318 9.48 -1.54 -30.27
N ALA A 319 8.70 -1.65 -29.19
CA ALA A 319 8.76 -2.76 -28.24
C ALA A 319 8.16 -4.06 -28.81
N GLY A 320 7.57 -4.04 -30.02
CA GLY A 320 7.01 -5.22 -30.67
C GLY A 320 5.72 -5.74 -30.03
N LEU A 321 5.05 -4.90 -29.23
CA LEU A 321 3.82 -5.27 -28.53
C LEU A 321 2.61 -5.25 -29.48
N ARG A 322 1.71 -6.22 -29.30
CA ARG A 322 0.38 -6.21 -29.91
C ARG A 322 -0.48 -5.14 -29.22
N GLN A 323 -1.69 -4.90 -29.71
CA GLN A 323 -2.68 -4.04 -29.04
C GLN A 323 -3.18 -4.73 -27.76
N LEU A 324 -2.38 -4.69 -26.70
CA LEU A 324 -2.68 -5.31 -25.41
C LEU A 324 -3.50 -4.35 -24.56
N ALA A 325 -4.53 -4.88 -23.89
CA ALA A 325 -5.34 -4.10 -22.96
C ALA A 325 -4.52 -3.73 -21.72
N PRO A 326 -4.51 -2.44 -21.31
CA PRO A 326 -3.89 -2.02 -20.07
C PRO A 326 -4.75 -2.41 -18.86
N SER A 327 -4.09 -2.57 -17.72
CA SER A 327 -4.73 -2.78 -16.41
C SER A 327 -3.91 -2.15 -15.29
N LEU A 328 -4.43 -2.20 -14.06
CA LEU A 328 -3.80 -1.73 -12.83
C LEU A 328 -3.33 -0.27 -12.93
N PRO A 329 -4.23 0.68 -13.24
CA PRO A 329 -3.83 2.08 -13.39
C PRO A 329 -3.32 2.65 -12.08
N VAL A 330 -2.20 3.38 -12.12
CA VAL A 330 -1.65 4.08 -10.97
C VAL A 330 -1.30 5.51 -11.36
N LEU A 331 -1.91 6.48 -10.68
CA LEU A 331 -1.62 7.89 -10.88
C LEU A 331 -0.25 8.24 -10.31
N SER A 332 0.50 9.07 -11.05
CA SER A 332 1.70 9.70 -10.51
C SER A 332 1.32 10.68 -9.38
N ILE A 333 1.99 10.57 -8.23
CA ILE A 333 1.78 11.50 -7.11
C ILE A 333 2.54 12.82 -7.27
N HIS A 334 3.37 12.97 -8.31
CA HIS A 334 4.22 14.17 -8.56
C HIS A 334 3.96 14.89 -9.86
N GLN A 335 3.36 14.22 -10.84
CA GLN A 335 3.14 14.76 -12.17
C GLN A 335 1.68 14.57 -12.50
N ASP A 336 0.97 15.66 -12.69
CA ASP A 336 -0.38 15.59 -13.20
C ASP A 336 -0.36 15.08 -14.65
N GLY A 337 -1.44 14.42 -15.09
CA GLY A 337 -1.53 13.85 -16.43
C GLY A 337 -0.70 12.57 -16.67
N VAL A 338 0.12 12.13 -15.69
CA VAL A 338 0.93 10.92 -15.83
C VAL A 338 0.31 9.73 -15.10
N VAL A 339 0.15 8.62 -15.82
CA VAL A 339 -0.35 7.34 -15.32
C VAL A 339 0.63 6.21 -15.62
N TYR A 340 0.69 5.23 -14.72
CA TYR A 340 1.38 3.96 -14.92
C TYR A 340 0.36 2.85 -15.15
N LEU A 341 0.63 1.98 -16.12
CA LEU A 341 -0.26 0.90 -16.53
C LEU A 341 0.52 -0.40 -16.68
N VAL A 342 -0.08 -1.52 -16.33
CA VAL A 342 0.47 -2.85 -16.60
C VAL A 342 -0.15 -3.38 -17.89
N VAL A 343 0.68 -3.96 -18.77
CA VAL A 343 0.22 -4.76 -19.90
C VAL A 343 0.83 -6.15 -19.83
N ASN A 344 -0.02 -7.16 -20.01
CA ASN A 344 0.38 -8.57 -20.00
C ASN A 344 0.36 -9.10 -21.43
N ASP A 345 1.49 -9.60 -21.92
CA ASP A 345 1.55 -10.36 -23.17
C ASP A 345 1.25 -11.82 -22.86
N GLU A 346 -0.03 -12.17 -22.94
CA GLU A 346 -0.50 -13.53 -22.75
C GLU A 346 -1.03 -14.11 -24.07
N SER A 347 -0.99 -15.43 -24.17
CA SER A 347 -1.60 -16.15 -25.28
C SER A 347 -2.19 -17.47 -24.81
N ILE A 348 -3.31 -17.87 -25.40
CA ILE A 348 -3.89 -19.18 -25.11
C ILE A 348 -3.26 -20.18 -26.08
N VAL A 349 -2.52 -21.15 -25.55
CA VAL A 349 -1.96 -22.28 -26.30
C VAL A 349 -2.51 -23.55 -25.68
N ASP A 350 -3.16 -24.41 -26.47
CA ASP A 350 -3.75 -25.68 -26.01
C ASP A 350 -4.68 -25.52 -24.79
N ARG A 351 -5.54 -24.49 -24.79
CA ARG A 351 -6.45 -24.12 -23.69
C ARG A 351 -5.73 -23.75 -22.38
N ARG A 352 -4.43 -23.45 -22.42
CA ARG A 352 -3.65 -22.94 -21.29
C ARG A 352 -3.21 -21.51 -21.55
N LEU A 353 -3.32 -20.67 -20.52
CA LEU A 353 -2.79 -19.32 -20.56
C LEU A 353 -1.26 -19.39 -20.45
N VAL A 354 -0.59 -18.93 -21.50
CA VAL A 354 0.88 -18.82 -21.56
C VAL A 354 1.25 -17.36 -21.42
N HIS A 355 1.94 -17.04 -20.34
CA HIS A 355 2.49 -15.71 -20.07
C HIS A 355 3.84 -15.55 -20.80
N LYS A 356 3.90 -14.66 -21.79
CA LYS A 356 5.10 -14.37 -22.58
C LYS A 356 5.93 -13.24 -21.98
N GLY A 357 5.27 -12.27 -21.36
CA GLY A 357 5.94 -11.15 -20.71
C GLY A 357 4.95 -10.18 -20.07
N GLN A 358 5.47 -9.32 -19.21
CA GLN A 358 4.73 -8.23 -18.60
C GLN A 358 5.53 -6.94 -18.74
N TYR A 359 4.85 -5.83 -18.98
CA TYR A 359 5.47 -4.53 -19.18
C TYR A 359 4.76 -3.49 -18.34
N LEU A 360 5.54 -2.58 -17.76
CA LEU A 360 5.03 -1.39 -17.10
C LEU A 360 5.17 -0.21 -18.05
N LEU A 361 4.06 0.46 -18.29
CA LEU A 361 3.98 1.64 -19.13
C LEU A 361 3.97 2.87 -18.23
N ARG A 362 4.73 3.91 -18.60
CA ARG A 362 4.49 5.28 -18.15
C ARG A 362 3.85 6.03 -19.31
N VAL A 363 2.65 6.56 -19.11
CA VAL A 363 1.89 7.30 -20.11
C VAL A 363 1.72 8.73 -19.61
N ASP A 364 2.24 9.69 -20.38
CA ASP A 364 1.92 11.10 -20.23
C ASP A 364 0.73 11.40 -21.14
N MET A 365 -0.45 11.56 -20.52
CA MET A 365 -1.71 11.74 -21.24
C MET A 365 -1.85 13.12 -21.87
N GLU A 366 -1.05 14.11 -21.47
CA GLU A 366 -1.07 15.46 -22.03
C GLU A 366 -0.21 15.55 -23.29
N ASN A 367 0.96 14.90 -23.26
CA ASN A 367 1.94 14.96 -24.34
C ASN A 367 1.88 13.76 -25.30
N ASP A 368 0.99 12.79 -25.06
CA ASP A 368 0.89 11.53 -25.81
C ASP A 368 2.21 10.73 -25.82
N GLU A 369 3.01 10.85 -24.76
CA GLU A 369 4.27 10.13 -24.61
C GLU A 369 4.08 8.81 -23.86
N VAL A 370 4.72 7.76 -24.37
CA VAL A 370 4.71 6.43 -23.76
C VAL A 370 6.14 5.95 -23.59
N HIS A 371 6.45 5.50 -22.38
CA HIS A 371 7.67 4.74 -22.08
C HIS A 371 7.31 3.33 -21.66
N VAL A 372 7.98 2.34 -22.24
CA VAL A 372 7.73 0.91 -22.03
C VAL A 372 8.90 0.32 -21.28
N SER A 373 8.64 -0.32 -20.12
CA SER A 373 9.65 -0.99 -19.32
C SER A 373 9.30 -2.47 -19.11
N PRO A 374 10.07 -3.43 -19.64
CA PRO A 374 9.82 -4.86 -19.43
C PRO A 374 10.05 -5.24 -17.96
N GLN A 375 9.24 -6.17 -17.44
CA GLN A 375 9.32 -6.64 -16.05
C GLN A 375 9.82 -8.10 -16.02
N PRO A 376 11.12 -8.35 -15.80
CA PRO A 376 11.73 -9.68 -15.94
C PRO A 376 11.61 -10.58 -14.70
N THR A 377 11.37 -10.01 -13.52
CA THR A 377 11.62 -10.72 -12.24
C THR A 377 10.37 -11.17 -11.50
N ARG A 378 9.28 -10.40 -11.51
CA ARG A 378 8.07 -10.72 -10.74
C ARG A 378 6.82 -10.28 -11.48
N ARG A 379 5.80 -11.13 -11.49
CA ARG A 379 4.50 -10.79 -12.08
C ARG A 379 3.76 -9.86 -11.12
N ILE A 380 3.42 -8.68 -11.60
CA ILE A 380 2.54 -7.73 -10.93
C ILE A 380 1.11 -8.29 -11.03
N CYS A 381 0.56 -8.70 -9.88
CA CYS A 381 -0.74 -9.35 -9.78
C CYS A 381 -1.77 -8.53 -8.99
N SER A 382 -1.41 -7.33 -8.56
CA SER A 382 -2.24 -6.43 -7.76
C SER A 382 -1.79 -4.98 -7.96
N GLN A 383 -2.60 -4.04 -7.48
CA GLN A 383 -2.28 -2.62 -7.53
C GLN A 383 -0.86 -2.31 -7.04
N LEU A 384 -0.13 -1.52 -7.81
CA LEU A 384 1.14 -0.91 -7.38
C LEU A 384 0.87 0.32 -6.50
N PHE A 385 1.83 0.67 -5.65
CA PHE A 385 1.79 1.90 -4.87
C PHE A 385 2.80 2.91 -5.39
N ALA A 386 2.34 4.14 -5.61
CA ALA A 386 3.22 5.29 -5.78
C ALA A 386 3.57 5.87 -4.40
N SER A 387 4.86 6.07 -4.12
CA SER A 387 5.36 6.59 -2.84
C SER A 387 6.53 7.57 -3.04
N GLU A 388 6.80 8.44 -2.07
CA GLU A 388 7.99 9.30 -2.11
C GLU A 388 9.16 8.59 -1.41
N PHE A 389 10.21 8.19 -2.14
CA PHE A 389 11.46 7.79 -1.48
C PHE A 389 12.44 8.93 -1.66
N SER A 390 12.35 9.97 -0.82
CA SER A 390 13.41 10.97 -0.73
C SER A 390 14.58 10.37 0.06
N ALA A 391 15.35 9.50 -0.61
CA ALA A 391 16.62 9.04 -0.07
C ALA A 391 17.47 10.26 0.29
N HIS A 392 17.98 10.30 1.51
CA HIS A 392 18.89 11.33 1.98
C HIS A 392 20.12 11.41 1.06
N ARG A 393 20.16 12.39 0.15
CA ARG A 393 21.42 13.01 -0.27
C ARG A 393 21.81 14.07 0.76
N HIS A 394 22.13 13.62 1.98
CA HIS A 394 23.09 14.37 2.78
C HIS A 394 24.48 14.03 2.22
N THR A 395 24.83 14.60 1.07
CA THR A 395 26.23 14.78 0.74
C THR A 395 26.80 15.74 1.77
N ALA A 396 27.69 15.20 2.61
CA ALA A 396 28.59 15.99 3.43
C ALA A 396 29.26 17.06 2.55
N SER A 397 28.89 18.31 2.79
CA SER A 397 29.59 19.52 2.39
C SER A 397 29.80 20.24 3.72
N THR A 398 30.97 20.25 4.33
CA THR A 398 32.28 20.63 3.80
C THR A 398 33.36 19.98 4.67
N ALA A 399 34.28 19.25 4.04
CA ALA A 399 35.61 19.09 4.62
C ALA A 399 36.32 20.44 4.44
N SER A 400 36.45 21.21 5.51
CA SER A 400 37.39 22.32 5.55
C SER A 400 38.80 21.74 5.52
N HIS A 401 39.50 21.99 4.41
CA HIS A 401 40.95 21.79 4.35
C HIS A 401 41.64 22.71 5.38
N PRO A 402 42.67 22.24 6.10
CA PRO A 402 43.53 23.12 6.87
C PRO A 402 44.41 23.91 5.90
N VAL A 403 44.37 25.23 6.00
CA VAL A 403 45.39 26.10 5.39
C VAL A 403 46.61 26.08 6.31
N ILE A 404 47.77 25.93 5.67
CA ILE A 404 49.13 25.90 6.22
C ILE A 404 49.39 27.09 7.13
#